data_AF-A0A4Q1AHA0-F1
#
_entry.id   AF-A0A4Q1AHA0-F1
#
_cell.length_a   1.000
_cell.length_b   1.000
_cell.length_c   1.000
_cell.angle_alpha   90.00
_cell.angle_beta   90.00
_cell.angle_gamma   90.00
#
_symmetry.space_group_name_H-M   'P 1'
#
loop_
_entity.id
_entity.type
_entity.pdbx_description
1 polymer ?
#
loop_
_entity_poly.entity_id
_entity_poly.type
_entity_poly.pdbx_seq_one_letter_code
_entity_poly.pdbx_strand_id
1 'polypeptide(L)'
;MERRDRSLKALEELIYIDSLDSYQRADALVNWYEKYLSDGDITSFDLELEDLKKLQELFYKSVDFLKTHKETTRKEIVENRKVRKFL
;
A
#
# COMPACT_ATOMS: atom_id res chain seq x y z
N MET A 1 -9.55 -19.45 8.29
CA MET A 1 -10.15 -18.58 7.26
C MET A 1 -10.01 -19.31 5.94
N GLU A 2 -11.09 -19.44 5.17
CA GLU A 2 -11.01 -20.03 3.84
C GLU A 2 -10.16 -19.15 2.90
N ARG A 3 -9.57 -19.74 1.87
CA ARG A 3 -8.66 -19.02 0.94
C ARG A 3 -9.36 -17.85 0.24
N ARG A 4 -10.61 -18.05 -0.17
CA ARG A 4 -11.45 -17.01 -0.80
C ARG A 4 -11.78 -15.88 0.17
N ASP A 5 -12.22 -16.19 1.39
CA ASP A 5 -12.49 -15.18 2.42
C ASP A 5 -11.27 -14.33 2.75
N ARG A 6 -10.08 -14.95 2.82
CA ARG A 6 -8.82 -14.23 3.01
C ARG A 6 -8.57 -13.24 1.89
N SER A 7 -8.85 -13.65 0.65
CA SER A 7 -8.60 -12.86 -0.55
C SER A 7 -9.57 -11.68 -0.66
N LEU A 8 -10.85 -11.90 -0.36
CA LEU A 8 -11.87 -10.85 -0.29
C LEU A 8 -11.53 -9.83 0.80
N LYS A 9 -11.15 -10.30 1.99
CA LYS A 9 -10.75 -9.43 3.10
C LYS A 9 -9.51 -8.59 2.75
N ALA A 10 -8.54 -9.18 2.08
CA ALA A 10 -7.36 -8.47 1.61
C ALA A 10 -7.73 -7.38 0.59
N LEU A 11 -8.66 -7.65 -0.34
CA LEU A 11 -9.16 -6.64 -1.28
C LEU A 11 -9.90 -5.50 -0.56
N GLU A 12 -10.81 -5.81 0.38
CA GLU A 12 -11.53 -4.81 1.18
C GLU A 12 -10.58 -3.92 2.00
N GLU A 13 -9.58 -4.52 2.64
CA GLU A 13 -8.56 -3.76 3.38
C GLU A 13 -7.77 -2.84 2.44
N LEU A 14 -7.42 -3.30 1.23
CA LEU A 14 -6.69 -2.47 0.27
C LEU A 14 -7.54 -1.31 -0.27
N ILE A 15 -8.85 -1.51 -0.45
CA ILE A 15 -9.80 -0.43 -0.80
C ILE A 15 -9.84 0.62 0.31
N TYR A 16 -9.91 0.19 1.56
CA TYR A 16 -9.88 1.10 2.71
C TYR A 16 -8.57 1.88 2.75
N ILE A 17 -7.43 1.21 2.58
CA ILE A 17 -6.11 1.84 2.58
C ILE A 17 -5.98 2.91 1.49
N ASP A 18 -6.56 2.68 0.31
CA ASP A 18 -6.55 3.65 -0.80
C ASP A 18 -7.21 4.99 -0.44
N SER A 19 -8.14 4.98 0.53
CA SER A 19 -8.85 6.18 1.02
C SER A 19 -8.13 6.94 2.14
N LEU A 20 -7.03 6.41 2.67
CA LEU A 20 -6.29 7.02 3.79
C LEU A 20 -5.40 8.19 3.35
N ASP A 21 -5.13 9.09 4.30
CA ASP A 21 -4.12 10.15 4.16
C ASP A 21 -2.72 9.57 3.95
N SER A 22 -1.85 10.32 3.24
CA SER A 22 -0.55 9.85 2.73
C SER A 22 0.29 9.06 3.74
N TYR A 23 0.58 9.60 4.93
CA TYR A 23 1.41 8.89 5.91
C TYR A 23 0.74 7.62 6.45
N GLN A 24 -0.56 7.69 6.77
CA GLN A 24 -1.31 6.54 7.26
C GLN A 24 -1.45 5.46 6.19
N ARG A 25 -1.63 5.86 4.93
CA ARG A 25 -1.67 4.98 3.77
C ARG A 25 -0.36 4.23 3.59
N ALA A 26 0.78 4.91 3.71
CA ALA A 26 2.09 4.28 3.58
C ALA A 26 2.31 3.19 4.64
N ASP A 27 2.05 3.50 5.92
CA ASP A 27 2.17 2.53 7.01
C ASP A 27 1.18 1.36 6.85
N ALA A 28 -0.06 1.64 6.47
CA ALA A 28 -1.07 0.61 6.29
C ALA A 28 -0.76 -0.32 5.10
N LEU A 29 -0.16 0.19 4.02
CA LEU A 29 0.30 -0.63 2.89
C LEU A 29 1.42 -1.61 3.29
N VAL A 30 2.34 -1.19 4.16
CA VAL A 30 3.39 -2.08 4.69
C VAL A 30 2.76 -3.21 5.50
N ASN A 31 1.87 -2.88 6.43
CA ASN A 31 1.15 -3.88 7.24
C ASN A 31 0.32 -4.84 6.38
N TRP A 32 -0.32 -4.32 5.32
CA TRP A 32 -1.09 -5.13 4.39
C TRP A 32 -0.19 -6.11 3.63
N TYR A 33 0.97 -5.64 3.13
CA TYR A 33 1.96 -6.50 2.48
C TYR A 33 2.45 -7.59 3.43
N GLU A 34 2.84 -7.23 4.66
CA GLU A 34 3.30 -8.19 5.66
C GLU A 34 2.24 -9.24 6.02
N LYS A 35 0.96 -8.87 5.98
CA LYS A 35 -0.15 -9.77 6.32
C LYS A 35 -0.53 -10.72 5.19
N TYR A 36 -0.45 -10.26 3.93
CA TYR A 36 -0.99 -11.02 2.80
C TYR A 36 0.05 -11.56 1.81
N LEU A 37 1.24 -10.97 1.74
CA LEU A 37 2.26 -11.25 0.73
C LEU A 37 3.67 -11.55 1.29
N SER A 38 3.91 -11.47 2.59
CA SER A 38 5.23 -11.84 3.18
C SER A 38 5.54 -13.33 3.03
N ASP A 39 4.53 -14.18 3.27
CA ASP A 39 4.63 -15.64 3.27
C ASP A 39 4.10 -16.28 1.97
N GLY A 40 3.80 -15.47 0.94
CA GLY A 40 3.17 -15.97 -0.28
C GLY A 40 3.19 -14.97 -1.43
N ASP A 41 2.73 -15.42 -2.59
CA ASP A 41 2.67 -14.60 -3.80
C ASP A 41 1.24 -14.08 -4.07
N ILE A 42 1.10 -13.04 -4.87
CA ILE A 42 -0.19 -12.50 -5.29
C ILE A 42 -1.03 -13.52 -6.07
N THR A 43 -0.39 -14.53 -6.65
CA THR A 43 -1.04 -15.69 -7.28
C THR A 43 -1.77 -16.59 -6.27
N SER A 44 -1.58 -16.40 -4.97
CA SER A 44 -2.30 -17.14 -3.91
C SER A 44 -3.72 -16.61 -3.65
N PHE A 45 -4.11 -15.49 -4.29
CA PHE A 45 -5.43 -14.90 -4.15
C PHE A 45 -6.46 -15.70 -4.95
N ASP A 46 -7.56 -16.05 -4.28
CA ASP A 46 -8.72 -16.72 -4.85
C ASP A 46 -9.87 -15.71 -4.90
N LEU A 47 -9.95 -15.00 -6.03
CA LEU A 47 -10.89 -13.92 -6.30
C LEU A 47 -11.56 -14.13 -7.65
N GLU A 48 -12.80 -13.63 -7.78
CA GLU A 48 -13.46 -13.59 -9.09
C GLU A 48 -12.80 -12.55 -10.00
N LEU A 49 -13.04 -12.66 -11.30
CA LEU A 49 -12.37 -11.84 -12.31
C LEU A 49 -12.55 -10.34 -12.08
N GLU A 50 -13.72 -9.90 -11.63
CA GLU A 50 -13.99 -8.48 -11.35
C GLU A 50 -13.16 -7.98 -10.15
N ASP A 51 -13.12 -8.77 -9.08
CA ASP A 51 -12.33 -8.47 -7.89
C ASP A 51 -10.82 -8.51 -8.18
N LEU A 52 -10.36 -9.43 -9.02
CA LEU A 52 -8.97 -9.49 -9.49
C LEU A 52 -8.57 -8.23 -10.25
N LYS A 53 -9.43 -7.74 -11.16
CA LYS A 53 -9.18 -6.48 -11.88
C LYS A 53 -9.09 -5.29 -10.92
N LYS A 54 -9.96 -5.26 -9.92
CA LYS A 54 -9.94 -4.21 -8.88
C LYS A 54 -8.68 -4.29 -8.03
N LEU A 55 -8.29 -5.49 -7.60
CA LEU A 55 -7.04 -5.72 -6.88
C LEU A 55 -5.85 -5.24 -7.71
N GLN A 56 -5.79 -5.59 -8.99
CA GLN A 56 -4.72 -5.18 -9.90
C GLN A 56 -4.61 -3.66 -10.01
N GLU A 57 -5.73 -2.95 -10.18
CA GLU A 57 -5.74 -1.49 -10.26
C GLU A 57 -5.24 -0.86 -8.96
N LEU A 58 -5.75 -1.31 -7.82
CA LEU A 58 -5.35 -0.81 -6.49
C LEU A 58 -3.88 -1.11 -6.20
N PHE A 59 -3.38 -2.26 -6.64
CA PHE A 59 -1.98 -2.62 -6.49
C PHE A 59 -1.06 -1.67 -7.25
N TYR A 60 -1.41 -1.38 -8.51
CA TYR A 60 -0.67 -0.41 -9.31
C TYR A 60 -0.69 0.99 -8.68
N LYS A 61 -1.86 1.47 -8.27
CA LYS A 61 -2.02 2.74 -7.55
C LYS A 61 -1.18 2.79 -6.27
N SER A 62 -1.13 1.69 -5.52
CA SER A 62 -0.36 1.59 -4.27
C SER A 62 1.15 1.65 -4.53
N VAL A 63 1.65 0.97 -5.57
CA VAL A 63 3.07 1.03 -5.95
C VAL A 63 3.47 2.43 -6.41
N ASP A 64 2.63 3.06 -7.23
CA ASP A 64 2.87 4.43 -7.70
C ASP A 64 2.87 5.44 -6.54
N PHE A 65 1.90 5.30 -5.64
CA PHE A 65 1.82 6.07 -4.40
C PHE A 65 3.10 5.94 -3.57
N LEU A 66 3.60 4.73 -3.30
CA LEU A 66 4.80 4.51 -2.48
C LEU A 66 6.05 5.11 -3.13
N LYS A 67 6.18 5.05 -4.46
CA LYS A 67 7.27 5.71 -5.19
C LYS A 67 7.24 7.22 -5.00
N THR A 68 6.06 7.82 -5.13
CA THR A 68 5.86 9.26 -4.95
C THR A 68 6.10 9.68 -3.50
N HIS A 69 5.55 8.94 -2.54
CA HIS A 69 5.70 9.18 -1.10
C HIS A 69 7.18 9.16 -0.67
N LYS A 70 7.98 8.22 -1.21
CA LYS A 70 9.43 8.15 -0.99
C LYS A 70 10.15 9.41 -1.46
N GLU A 71 9.81 9.92 -2.64
CA GLU A 71 10.44 11.14 -3.18
C GLU A 71 10.05 12.37 -2.35
N THR A 72 8.77 12.49 -1.97
CA THR A 72 8.30 13.58 -1.10
C THR A 72 9.03 13.57 0.24
N THR A 73 9.08 12.42 0.92
CA THR A 73 9.78 12.26 2.21
C THR A 73 11.27 12.63 2.08
N ARG A 74 11.91 12.24 0.97
CA ARG A 74 13.31 12.61 0.71
C ARG A 74 13.49 14.13 0.61
N LYS A 75 12.59 14.83 -0.10
CA LYS A 75 12.63 16.29 -0.22
C LYS A 75 12.43 16.97 1.13
N GLU A 76 11.45 16.53 1.90
CA GLU A 76 11.19 17.07 3.25
C GLU A 76 12.40 16.91 4.18
N ILE A 77 13.09 15.77 4.16
CA ILE A 77 14.33 15.56 4.94
C ILE A 77 15.43 16.56 4.50
N VAL A 78 15.59 16.77 3.19
CA VAL A 78 16.60 17.71 2.67
C VAL A 78 16.27 19.15 3.08
N GLU A 79 15.00 19.55 3.02
CA GLU A 79 14.54 20.88 3.45
C GLU A 79 14.69 21.08 4.95
N ASN A 80 14.28 20.11 5.77
CA ASN A 80 14.43 20.19 7.22
C ASN A 80 15.90 20.32 7.64
N ARG A 81 16.81 19.59 6.96
CA ARG A 81 18.26 19.75 7.16
C ARG A 81 18.76 21.14 6.80
N LYS A 82 18.20 21.80 5.78
CA LYS A 82 18.55 23.19 5.45
C LYS A 82 18.09 24.14 6.56
N VAL A 83 16.83 24.04 6.99
CA VAL A 83 16.29 24.88 8.08
C VAL A 83 17.14 24.76 9.35
N ARG A 84 17.50 23.54 9.75
CA ARG A 84 18.39 23.31 10.91
C ARG A 84 19.80 23.87 10.78
N LYS A 85 20.28 24.18 9.58
CA LYS A 85 21.59 24.85 9.38
C LYS A 85 21.51 26.37 9.54
N PHE A 86 20.31 26.94 9.44
CA PHE A 86 20.08 28.38 9.57
C PHE A 86 19.67 28.80 10.98
N LEU A 87 19.20 27.85 11.79
CA LEU A 87 18.96 28.00 13.23
C LEU A 87 20.23 27.64 14.02
#